data_AF-A0A8J6UVX2-F1
#
_entry.id   AF-A0A8J6UVX2-F1
#
_cell.length_a   1.000
_cell.length_b   1.000
_cell.length_c   1.000
_cell.angle_alpha   90.00
_cell.angle_beta   90.00
_cell.angle_gamma   90.00
#
_symmetry.space_group_name_H-M   'P 1'
#
loop_
_entity.id
_entity.type
_entity.pdbx_description
1 polymer ?
#
loop_
_entity_poly.entity_id
_entity_poly.type
_entity_poly.pdbx_seq_one_letter_code
_entity_poly.pdbx_strand_id
1 'polypeptide(L)' 'MRISWDNNQAERDLRMMKLRQKISGGFRSIKGAQMFCRIRGYLSTLRKQGIDVLDALKQVFAGNPLFPVLQPE' A
#
# COMPACT_ATOMS: atom_id res chain seq x y z
N MET A 1 3.28 -24.64 -15.14
CA MET A 1 3.37 -23.21 -14.73
C MET A 1 4.02 -23.17 -13.35
N ARG A 2 5.29 -22.75 -13.26
CA ARG A 2 6.06 -22.77 -12.02
C ARG A 2 5.81 -21.45 -11.29
N ILE A 3 4.94 -21.48 -10.29
CA ILE A 3 4.74 -20.34 -9.37
C ILE A 3 6.00 -20.28 -8.51
N SER A 4 6.82 -19.26 -8.74
CA SER A 4 8.04 -19.03 -7.96
C SER A 4 7.65 -18.65 -6.55
N TRP A 5 7.99 -19.52 -5.59
CA TRP A 5 7.78 -19.36 -4.15
C TRP A 5 8.68 -18.30 -3.50
N ASP A 6 9.12 -17.33 -4.28
CA ASP A 6 10.03 -16.29 -3.82
C ASP A 6 9.43 -14.96 -4.27
N ASN A 7 9.13 -14.10 -3.28
CA ASN A 7 8.79 -12.69 -3.46
C ASN A 7 7.30 -12.31 -3.65
N ASN A 8 6.40 -12.86 -2.83
CA ASN A 8 5.01 -12.38 -2.79
C ASN A 8 4.97 -10.97 -2.15
N GLN A 9 4.71 -9.94 -2.96
CA GLN A 9 4.57 -8.54 -2.52
C GLN A 9 3.55 -8.40 -1.36
N ALA A 10 2.54 -9.29 -1.32
CA ALA A 10 1.60 -9.37 -0.21
C ALA A 10 2.30 -9.65 1.13
N GLU A 11 3.32 -10.52 1.16
CA GLU A 11 4.08 -10.82 2.36
C GLU A 11 4.94 -9.63 2.80
N ARG A 12 5.53 -8.88 1.86
CA ARG A 12 6.27 -7.62 2.17
C ARG A 12 5.35 -6.56 2.76
N ASP A 13 4.14 -6.43 2.21
CA ASP A 13 3.15 -5.49 2.71
C ASP A 13 2.66 -5.91 4.12
N LEU A 14 2.48 -7.21 4.38
CA LEU A 14 2.10 -7.76 5.69
C LEU A 14 3.24 -7.64 6.72
N ARG A 15 4.49 -7.90 6.35
CA ARG A 15 5.67 -7.76 7.22
C ARG A 15 5.80 -6.35 7.76
N MET A 16 5.53 -5.34 6.93
CA MET A 16 5.59 -3.94 7.36
C MET A 16 4.45 -3.57 8.32
N MET A 17 3.27 -4.20 8.22
CA MET A 17 2.22 -4.08 9.25
C MET A 17 2.68 -4.70 10.58
N LYS A 18 3.22 -5.93 10.56
CA LYS A 18 3.78 -6.57 11.76
C LYS A 18 4.96 -5.80 12.33
N LEU A 19 5.81 -5.21 11.50
CA LEU A 19 6.91 -4.35 11.92
C LEU A 19 6.39 -3.10 12.62
N ARG A 20 5.37 -2.42 12.08
CA ARG A 20 4.75 -1.24 12.71
C ARG A 20 4.04 -1.60 14.03
N GLN A 21 3.51 -2.81 14.15
CA GLN A 21 2.96 -3.34 15.41
C GLN A 21 4.06 -3.67 16.44
N LYS A 22 5.24 -4.11 15.97
CA LYS A 22 6.39 -4.53 16.80
C LYS A 22 7.25 -3.36 17.28
N ILE A 23 7.40 -2.29 16.51
CA ILE A 23 8.17 -1.10 16.92
C ILE A 23 7.33 -0.35 17.97
N SER A 24 7.88 -0.26 19.19
CA SER A 24 7.29 0.23 20.46
C SER A 24 6.41 1.49 20.34
N GLY A 25 5.15 1.30 19.96
CA GLY A 25 4.16 2.36 19.77
C GLY A 25 2.86 1.89 19.12
N GLY A 26 2.92 0.81 18.33
CA GLY A 26 1.76 0.15 17.72
C GLY A 26 0.83 1.05 16.90
N PHE A 27 -0.27 0.51 16.40
CA PHE A 27 -1.40 1.34 16.00
C PHE A 27 -2.16 1.71 17.27
N ARG A 28 -1.99 2.95 17.75
CA ARG A 28 -2.71 3.47 18.93
C ARG A 28 -4.23 3.47 18.77
N SER A 29 -4.73 3.29 17.54
CA SER A 29 -6.15 3.08 17.24
C SER A 29 -6.32 2.24 15.97
N ILE A 30 -7.43 1.50 15.90
CA ILE A 30 -7.86 0.75 14.70
C ILE A 30 -8.01 1.71 13.50
N LYS A 31 -8.47 2.94 13.75
CA LYS A 31 -8.60 3.98 12.72
C LYS A 31 -7.24 4.34 12.09
N GLY A 32 -6.20 4.46 12.90
CA GLY A 32 -4.83 4.69 12.41
C GLY A 32 -4.30 3.51 11.59
N ALA A 33 -4.63 2.28 11.98
CA ALA A 33 -4.31 1.09 11.21
C ALA A 33 -5.00 1.08 9.84
N GLN A 34 -6.31 1.37 9.81
CA GLN A 34 -7.08 1.44 8.56
C GLN A 34 -6.56 2.53 7.62
N MET A 35 -6.25 3.72 8.14
CA MET A 35 -5.65 4.80 7.34
C MET A 35 -4.30 4.38 6.74
N PHE A 36 -3.45 3.75 7.55
CA PHE A 36 -2.17 3.25 7.08
C PHE A 36 -2.32 2.18 5.99
N CYS A 37 -3.20 1.21 6.19
CA CYS A 37 -3.52 0.19 5.19
C CYS A 37 -4.05 0.81 3.90
N ARG A 38 -4.92 1.82 3.99
CA ARG A 38 -5.52 2.48 2.83
C ARG A 38 -4.49 3.25 2.01
N ILE A 39 -3.63 4.04 2.66
CA ILE A 39 -2.55 4.79 1.99
C ILE A 39 -1.58 3.82 1.30
N ARG A 40 -1.17 2.76 2.00
CA ARG A 40 -0.21 1.80 1.43
C ARG A 40 -0.83 0.92 0.34
N GLY A 41 -2.10 0.53 0.49
CA GLY A 41 -2.85 -0.18 -0.54
C GLY A 41 -2.93 0.66 -1.81
N TYR A 42 -3.31 1.94 -1.69
CA TYR A 42 -3.31 2.89 -2.78
C TYR A 42 -1.96 2.98 -3.50
N LEU A 43 -0.87 3.15 -2.75
CA LEU A 43 0.49 3.24 -3.30
C LEU A 43 0.93 1.94 -3.99
N SER A 44 0.60 0.80 -3.40
CA SER A 44 0.91 -0.53 -3.94
C SER A 44 0.19 -0.75 -5.27
N THR A 45 -1.09 -0.38 -5.36
CA THR A 45 -1.87 -0.49 -6.60
C THR A 45 -1.34 0.42 -7.70
N LEU A 46 -1.00 1.68 -7.38
CA LEU A 46 -0.39 2.59 -8.37
C LEU A 46 0.92 2.04 -8.92
N ARG A 47 1.78 1.52 -8.03
CA ARG A 47 3.04 0.90 -8.44
C ARG A 47 2.82 -0.33 -9.33
N LYS A 48 1.80 -1.16 -9.05
CA LYS A 48 1.43 -2.30 -9.90
C LYS A 48 0.97 -1.87 -11.29
N GLN A 49 0.37 -0.69 -11.41
CA GLN A 49 -0.09 -0.11 -12.68
C GLN A 49 1.02 0.65 -13.43
N GLY A 50 2.26 0.62 -12.92
CA GLY A 50 3.38 1.36 -13.52
C GLY A 50 3.27 2.87 -13.34
N ILE A 51 2.39 3.35 -12.46
CA ILE A 51 2.21 4.78 -12.19
C ILE A 51 3.29 5.24 -11.22
N ASP A 52 3.91 6.37 -11.52
CA ASP A 52 4.86 7.01 -10.62
C ASP A 52 4.15 7.45 -9.34
N VAL A 53 4.61 6.92 -8.22
CA VAL A 53 4.05 7.16 -6.89
C VAL A 53 4.18 8.62 -6.47
N LEU A 54 5.29 9.26 -6.81
CA LEU A 54 5.56 10.64 -6.44
C LEU A 54 4.68 11.60 -7.25
N ASP A 55 4.47 11.30 -8.53
CA ASP A 55 3.50 12.04 -9.35
C ASP A 55 2.07 11.88 -8.83
N ALA A 56 1.66 10.65 -8.51
CA ALA A 56 0.35 10.40 -7.91
C ALA A 56 0.15 11.14 -6.58
N LEU A 57 1.18 11.20 -5.72
CA LEU A 57 1.13 11.99 -4.49
C LEU A 57 0.97 13.49 -4.77
N LYS A 58 1.70 14.03 -5.75
CA LYS A 58 1.53 15.44 -6.17
C LYS A 58 0.11 15.72 -6.61
N GLN A 59 -0.49 14.83 -7.41
CA GLN A 59 -1.87 15.00 -7.88
C GLN A 59 -2.89 14.90 -6.74
N VAL A 60 -2.67 14.00 -5.77
CA VAL A 60 -3.49 13.92 -4.54
C VAL A 60 -3.45 15.23 -3.76
N PHE A 61 -2.27 15.83 -3.56
CA PHE A 61 -2.13 17.12 -2.88
C PHE A 61 -2.65 18.30 -3.70
N ALA A 62 -2.65 18.19 -5.04
CA ALA A 62 -3.23 19.17 -5.96
C ALA A 62 -4.77 19.08 -6.05
N GLY A 63 -5.41 18.13 -5.35
CA GLY A 63 -6.86 17.94 -5.35
C GLY A 63 -7.39 17.04 -6.47
N ASN A 64 -6.51 16.45 -7.29
CA ASN A 64 -6.86 15.49 -8.35
C ASN A 64 -6.29 14.10 -8.03
N PRO A 65 -6.86 13.36 -7.07
CA PRO A 65 -6.35 12.03 -6.74
C PRO A 65 -6.50 11.08 -7.93
N LEU A 66 -5.39 10.47 -8.36
CA LEU A 66 -5.41 9.40 -9.36
C LEU A 66 -6.05 8.17 -8.74
N PHE A 67 -7.23 7.75 -9.19
CA PHE A 67 -7.83 6.52 -8.71
C PHE A 67 -7.25 5.34 -9.50
N PRO A 68 -6.53 4.41 -8.85
CA PRO A 68 -6.06 3.22 -9.55
C PRO A 68 -7.26 2.39 -9.99
N VAL A 69 -7.18 1.83 -11.20
CA VAL A 69 -8.20 0.89 -11.69
C VAL A 69 -8.22 -0.32 -10.75
N LEU A 70 -9.33 -0.56 -10.06
CA LEU A 70 -9.53 -1.81 -9.33
C LEU A 70 -9.71 -2.90 -10.37
N GLN A 71 -8.64 -3.55 -10.80
CA GLN A 71 -8.77 -4.76 -11.62
C GLN A 71 -9.44 -5.81 -10.72
N PRO A 72 -10.63 -6.33 -11.10
CA PRO A 72 -11.10 -7.55 -10.49
C PRO A 72 -10.14 -8.66 -10.91
N GLU A 73 -9.70 -9.47 -9.94
CA GLU A 73 -8.96 -10.71 -10.24
C GLU A 73 -9.81 -11.68 -11.08
#